data_AF-A0AAV3RL51-F1
#
_entry.id   AF-A0AAV3RL51-F1
#
_cell.length_a   1.000
_cell.length_b   1.000
_cell.length_c   1.000
_cell.angle_alpha   90.00
_cell.angle_beta   90.00
_cell.angle_gamma   90.00
#
_symmetry.space_group_name_H-M   'P 1'
#
loop_
_entity.id
_entity.type
_entity.pdbx_description
1 polymer ?
#
loop_
_entity_poly.entity_id
_entity_poly.type
_entity_poly.pdbx_seq_one_letter_code
_entity_poly.pdbx_strand_id
1 'polypeptide(L)'
;MKESITGCSKQELLNRLQVLQIHFSKYDHPVALTVEAQAKYVGHVKGALTKNLFFKDKKHRYYIVSALPDTKVDLKVLSQRLGLGKGALRMAPEEALGQLLQVPLGCVTPFALVNESARHVSLLLDQGFKNQECCFFHPLSNDTTISLSSIDLDKFLNSVGKAPAYVDLEAKPSVGKDHPPDLGFLVPSDGLILPNSLHNTGPVKNQDLDSLKPAGANAKAVKPSSSGTQNNKLVNVVKTPTSLTDPSTFIEEILEKTSSIVLTQTKEENIKQHGEELGAIVLDQIRRQLTMEFKNMATIFKNTAYTEGFHAGIHQLPRRL
;
A
#
# COMPACT_ATOMS: atom_id res chain seq x y z
N MET A 1 -30.26 -3.14 -7.84
CA MET A 1 -29.21 -2.27 -8.41
C MET A 1 -28.13 -2.12 -7.35
N LYS A 2 -26.92 -2.65 -7.58
CA LYS A 2 -25.78 -2.35 -6.69
C LYS A 2 -25.35 -0.93 -7.01
N GLU A 3 -25.52 0.02 -6.09
CA GLU A 3 -24.92 1.34 -6.22
C GLU A 3 -23.40 1.13 -6.40
N SER A 4 -22.88 1.52 -7.56
CA SER A 4 -21.44 1.62 -7.75
C SER A 4 -20.98 2.80 -6.90
N ILE A 5 -20.54 2.52 -5.67
CA ILE A 5 -19.95 3.53 -4.79
C ILE A 5 -18.63 3.96 -5.45
N THR A 6 -18.71 5.02 -6.25
CA THR A 6 -17.58 5.58 -6.99
C THR A 6 -17.04 6.72 -6.14
N GLY A 7 -15.74 6.71 -5.84
CA GLY A 7 -15.11 7.73 -5.01
C GLY A 7 -15.06 9.10 -5.67
N CYS A 8 -14.58 10.08 -4.92
CA CYS A 8 -14.35 11.44 -5.40
C CYS A 8 -13.43 11.42 -6.63
N SER A 9 -13.89 12.06 -7.70
CA SER A 9 -13.12 12.23 -8.93
C SER A 9 -12.07 13.34 -8.80
N LYS A 10 -11.08 13.34 -9.71
CA LYS A 10 -10.09 14.43 -9.84
C LYS A 10 -10.79 15.80 -9.90
N GLN A 11 -11.82 15.95 -10.73
CA GLN A 11 -12.48 17.25 -10.91
C GLN A 11 -13.23 17.71 -9.66
N GLU A 12 -13.91 16.81 -8.97
CA GLU A 12 -14.58 17.12 -7.70
C GLU A 12 -13.59 17.54 -6.62
N LEU A 13 -12.43 16.86 -6.53
CA LEU A 13 -11.37 17.27 -5.62
C LEU A 13 -10.85 18.66 -5.96
N LEU A 14 -10.51 18.93 -7.22
CA LEU A 14 -9.99 20.24 -7.63
C LEU A 14 -11.00 21.37 -7.35
N ASN A 15 -12.29 21.13 -7.61
CA ASN A 15 -13.37 22.06 -7.27
C ASN A 15 -13.45 22.28 -5.75
N ARG A 16 -13.35 21.20 -4.95
CA ARG A 16 -13.34 21.29 -3.49
C ARG A 16 -12.17 22.12 -2.98
N LEU A 17 -10.97 21.95 -3.53
CA LEU A 17 -9.81 22.77 -3.17
C LEU A 17 -10.06 24.26 -3.46
N GLN A 18 -10.68 24.58 -4.60
CA GLN A 18 -11.05 25.96 -4.92
C GLN A 18 -12.09 26.54 -3.95
N VAL A 19 -13.14 25.78 -3.62
CA VAL A 19 -14.17 26.18 -2.64
C VAL A 19 -13.57 26.42 -1.25
N LEU A 20 -12.58 25.61 -0.87
CA LEU A 20 -11.83 25.77 0.39
C LEU A 20 -10.78 26.89 0.35
N GLN A 21 -10.68 27.62 -0.77
CA GLN A 21 -9.66 28.67 -0.99
C GLN A 21 -8.23 28.16 -0.76
N ILE A 22 -7.99 26.92 -1.18
CA ILE A 22 -6.67 26.30 -1.19
C ILE A 22 -5.98 26.67 -2.49
N HIS A 23 -4.82 27.32 -2.37
CA HIS A 23 -4.01 27.68 -3.52
C HIS A 23 -3.21 26.48 -4.01
N PHE A 24 -3.32 26.18 -5.30
CA PHE A 24 -2.52 25.16 -5.95
C PHE A 24 -2.23 25.53 -7.41
N SER A 25 -1.09 25.07 -7.93
CA SER A 25 -0.80 25.08 -9.36
C SER A 25 -1.04 23.68 -9.92
N LYS A 26 -1.57 23.59 -11.14
CA LYS A 26 -1.89 22.32 -11.81
C LYS A 26 -0.99 22.10 -13.02
N TYR A 27 -0.47 20.88 -13.14
CA TYR A 27 0.41 20.44 -14.22
C TYR A 27 -0.17 19.14 -14.80
N ASP A 28 -0.74 19.21 -15.99
CA ASP A 28 -1.27 18.04 -16.70
C ASP A 28 -0.14 17.35 -17.49
N HIS A 29 -0.12 16.02 -17.47
CA HIS A 29 0.91 15.22 -18.13
C HIS A 29 0.41 13.81 -18.46
N PRO A 30 1.04 13.07 -19.39
CA PRO A 30 0.78 11.64 -19.54
C PRO A 30 0.94 10.89 -18.22
N VAL A 31 0.23 9.76 -18.06
CA VAL A 31 0.28 8.91 -16.86
C VAL A 31 1.70 8.67 -16.38
N ALA A 32 1.99 9.10 -15.14
CA ALA A 32 3.27 8.94 -14.48
C ALA A 32 3.12 8.04 -13.24
N LEU A 33 3.66 6.82 -13.30
CA LEU A 33 3.52 5.82 -12.22
C LEU A 33 4.66 5.83 -11.20
N THR A 34 5.70 6.64 -11.43
CA THR A 34 6.90 6.70 -10.59
C THR A 34 7.31 8.14 -10.37
N VAL A 35 7.97 8.42 -9.25
CA VAL A 35 8.45 9.77 -8.90
C VAL A 35 9.36 10.34 -9.99
N GLU A 36 10.21 9.51 -10.62
CA GLU A 36 11.11 9.95 -11.70
C GLU A 36 10.36 10.27 -12.98
N ALA A 37 9.26 9.55 -13.26
CA ALA A 37 8.41 9.86 -14.39
C ALA A 37 7.70 11.21 -14.17
N GLN A 38 7.24 11.47 -12.94
CA GLN A 38 6.66 12.75 -12.56
C GLN A 38 7.69 13.90 -12.61
N ALA A 39 8.92 13.64 -12.15
CA ALA A 39 10.03 14.60 -12.16
C ALA A 39 10.32 15.19 -13.54
N LYS A 40 10.05 14.45 -14.63
CA LYS A 40 10.20 14.95 -16.00
C LYS A 40 9.28 16.14 -16.31
N TYR A 41 8.13 16.22 -15.64
CA TYR A 41 7.12 17.24 -15.90
C TYR A 41 7.15 18.40 -14.91
N VAL A 42 7.53 18.15 -13.65
CA VAL A 42 7.51 19.18 -12.61
C VAL A 42 8.86 19.39 -11.92
N GLY A 43 9.89 18.60 -12.23
CA GLY A 43 11.21 18.70 -11.57
C GLY A 43 11.98 19.98 -11.88
N HIS A 44 11.56 20.75 -12.88
CA HIS A 44 12.08 22.09 -13.16
C HIS A 44 11.39 23.18 -12.32
N VAL A 45 10.27 22.85 -11.66
CA VAL A 45 9.52 23.76 -10.79
C VAL A 45 10.07 23.62 -9.37
N LYS A 46 10.31 24.75 -8.71
CA LYS A 46 10.78 24.77 -7.32
C LYS A 46 9.71 24.19 -6.41
N GLY A 47 10.08 23.17 -5.64
CA GLY A 47 9.20 22.42 -4.75
C GLY A 47 9.72 21.00 -4.55
N ALA A 48 9.00 20.21 -3.76
CA ALA A 48 9.39 18.83 -3.48
C ALA A 48 8.41 17.83 -4.08
N LEU A 49 8.93 16.87 -4.85
CA LEU A 49 8.19 15.68 -5.23
C LEU A 49 7.79 14.89 -3.97
N THR A 50 6.77 14.04 -4.07
CA THR A 50 6.36 13.17 -2.96
C THR A 50 6.20 11.73 -3.43
N LYS A 51 6.49 10.80 -2.54
CA LYS A 51 6.10 9.39 -2.67
C LYS A 51 5.04 9.07 -1.63
N ASN A 52 4.07 8.26 -2.03
CA ASN A 52 2.96 7.87 -1.18
C ASN A 52 2.91 6.35 -1.08
N LEU A 53 2.98 5.85 0.14
CA LEU A 53 3.09 4.44 0.45
C LEU A 53 1.83 4.01 1.20
N PHE A 54 1.26 2.86 0.84
CA PHE A 54 0.05 2.36 1.47
C PHE A 54 0.36 1.05 2.20
N PHE A 55 0.16 1.05 3.51
CA PHE A 55 0.49 -0.07 4.40
C PHE A 55 -0.74 -0.60 5.12
N LYS A 56 -0.61 -1.84 5.58
CA LYS A 56 -1.52 -2.43 6.57
C LYS A 56 -0.75 -3.12 7.67
N ASP A 57 -1.38 -3.24 8.84
CA ASP A 57 -0.88 -4.07 9.93
C ASP A 57 -1.55 -5.46 9.99
N LYS A 58 -1.18 -6.25 11.00
CA LYS A 58 -1.75 -7.58 11.25
C LYS A 58 -3.22 -7.57 11.64
N LYS A 59 -3.74 -6.43 12.11
CA LYS A 59 -5.15 -6.24 12.51
C LYS A 59 -5.98 -5.59 11.40
N HIS A 60 -5.46 -5.51 10.17
CA HIS A 60 -6.13 -4.87 9.04
C HIS A 60 -6.48 -3.41 9.29
N ARG A 61 -5.59 -2.69 9.97
CA ARG A 61 -5.60 -1.22 10.01
C ARG A 61 -4.68 -0.70 8.93
N TYR A 62 -5.06 0.40 8.30
CA TYR A 62 -4.43 0.91 7.08
C TYR A 62 -3.81 2.28 7.30
N TYR A 63 -2.69 2.52 6.62
CA TYR A 63 -1.88 3.71 6.80
C TYR A 63 -1.41 4.22 5.43
N ILE A 64 -1.56 5.52 5.17
CA ILE A 64 -0.84 6.22 4.12
C ILE A 64 0.38 6.88 4.77
N VAL A 65 1.57 6.62 4.25
CA VAL A 65 2.79 7.36 4.57
C VAL A 65 3.17 8.19 3.35
N SER A 66 3.07 9.51 3.48
CA SER A 66 3.45 10.47 2.44
C SER A 66 4.79 11.09 2.80
N ALA A 67 5.79 10.93 1.94
CA ALA A 67 7.16 11.31 2.24
C ALA A 67 7.89 11.96 1.06
N LEU A 68 9.01 12.63 1.34
CA LEU A 68 9.92 13.06 0.29
C LEU A 68 10.53 11.83 -0.41
N PRO A 69 11.01 11.94 -1.67
CA PRO A 69 11.50 10.79 -2.42
C PRO A 69 12.68 10.11 -1.71
N ASP A 70 13.58 10.91 -1.12
CA ASP A 70 14.80 10.44 -0.49
C ASP A 70 14.65 10.02 0.98
N THR A 71 13.53 10.36 1.62
CA THR A 71 13.25 9.97 3.01
C THR A 71 13.14 8.45 3.13
N LYS A 72 13.98 7.85 3.97
CA LYS A 72 13.96 6.40 4.21
C LYS A 72 12.86 6.04 5.21
N VAL A 73 12.02 5.08 4.85
CA VAL A 73 10.92 4.63 5.72
C VAL A 73 11.20 3.22 6.20
N ASP A 74 11.90 3.10 7.34
CA ASP A 74 12.18 1.80 7.96
C ASP A 74 10.90 1.24 8.60
N LEU A 75 10.28 0.25 7.95
CA LEU A 75 9.02 -0.35 8.41
C LEU A 75 9.14 -1.03 9.77
N LYS A 76 10.32 -1.53 10.15
CA LYS A 76 10.53 -2.16 11.46
C LYS A 76 10.48 -1.10 12.55
N VAL A 77 11.19 0.01 12.34
CA VAL A 77 11.19 1.16 13.27
C VAL A 77 9.81 1.78 13.34
N LEU A 78 9.18 2.04 12.18
CA LEU A 78 7.84 2.64 12.15
C LEU A 78 6.79 1.75 12.84
N SER A 79 6.84 0.43 12.65
CA SER A 79 5.95 -0.50 13.36
C SER A 79 6.14 -0.43 14.89
N GLN A 80 7.38 -0.26 15.36
CA GLN A 80 7.66 -0.13 16.80
C GLN A 80 7.14 1.20 17.34
N ARG A 81 7.38 2.31 16.64
CA ARG A 81 6.92 3.66 17.02
C ARG A 81 5.40 3.78 17.06
N LEU A 82 4.70 3.06 16.19
CA LEU A 82 3.24 2.92 16.23
C LEU A 82 2.76 1.92 17.31
N GLY A 83 3.65 1.22 18.03
CA GLY A 83 3.25 0.25 19.05
C GLY A 83 2.65 -1.04 18.51
N LEU A 84 2.88 -1.35 17.24
CA LEU A 84 2.34 -2.53 16.55
C LEU A 84 3.18 -3.80 16.78
N GLY A 85 4.38 -3.63 17.34
CA GLY A 85 5.39 -4.67 17.43
C GLY A 85 6.27 -4.71 16.17
N LYS A 86 7.47 -5.30 16.30
CA LYS A 86 8.46 -5.34 15.22
C LYS A 86 7.93 -6.10 14.00
N GLY A 87 8.05 -5.50 12.80
CA GLY A 87 7.66 -6.11 11.53
C GLY A 87 6.15 -6.35 11.41
N ALA A 88 5.33 -5.52 12.02
CA ALA A 88 3.87 -5.63 11.96
C ALA A 88 3.28 -4.95 10.72
N LEU A 89 3.93 -3.91 10.18
CA LEU A 89 3.55 -3.25 8.94
C LEU A 89 4.07 -4.00 7.72
N ARG A 90 3.25 -3.99 6.67
CA ARG A 90 3.56 -4.48 5.31
C ARG A 90 2.78 -3.67 4.28
N MET A 91 3.19 -3.73 3.02
CA MET A 91 2.42 -3.11 1.92
C MET A 91 0.97 -3.61 1.94
N ALA A 92 0.04 -2.68 1.78
CA ALA A 92 -1.36 -3.01 1.59
C ALA A 92 -1.55 -3.66 0.21
N PRO A 93 -2.47 -4.63 0.10
CA PRO A 93 -2.73 -5.29 -1.18
C PRO A 93 -3.51 -4.35 -2.12
N GLU A 94 -3.41 -4.59 -3.42
CA GLU A 94 -3.98 -3.71 -4.45
C GLU A 94 -5.51 -3.57 -4.32
N GLU A 95 -6.22 -4.63 -3.92
CA GLU A 95 -7.68 -4.59 -3.76
C GLU A 95 -8.13 -3.57 -2.72
N ALA A 96 -7.27 -3.28 -1.73
CA ALA A 96 -7.54 -2.27 -0.72
C ALA A 96 -7.52 -0.84 -1.30
N LEU A 97 -6.83 -0.60 -2.42
CA LEU A 97 -6.83 0.70 -3.09
C LEU A 97 -8.23 1.05 -3.60
N GLY A 98 -8.86 0.15 -4.35
CA GLY A 98 -10.21 0.37 -4.87
C GLY A 98 -11.28 0.38 -3.78
N GLN A 99 -11.15 -0.48 -2.76
CA GLN A 99 -12.18 -0.62 -1.72
C GLN A 99 -12.12 0.46 -0.63
N LEU A 100 -10.92 0.91 -0.24
CA LEU A 100 -10.75 1.89 0.84
C LEU A 100 -10.45 3.28 0.29
N LEU A 101 -9.46 3.40 -0.58
CA LEU A 101 -9.02 4.70 -1.08
C LEU A 101 -9.83 5.15 -2.30
N GLN A 102 -10.53 4.24 -2.98
CA GLN A 102 -11.26 4.45 -4.23
C GLN A 102 -10.41 5.14 -5.31
N VAL A 103 -9.12 4.77 -5.37
CA VAL A 103 -8.18 5.25 -6.40
C VAL A 103 -7.58 4.06 -7.14
N PRO A 104 -7.19 4.22 -8.42
CA PRO A 104 -6.48 3.18 -9.14
C PRO A 104 -5.03 3.03 -8.64
N LEU A 105 -4.37 1.94 -9.07
CA LEU A 105 -2.96 1.71 -8.79
C LEU A 105 -2.10 2.91 -9.23
N GLY A 106 -1.13 3.27 -8.40
CA GLY A 106 -0.25 4.42 -8.64
C GLY A 106 -0.86 5.78 -8.29
N CYS A 107 -2.11 5.83 -7.81
CA CYS A 107 -2.78 7.08 -7.41
C CYS A 107 -2.93 7.22 -5.88
N VAL A 108 -2.11 6.52 -5.10
CA VAL A 108 -2.07 6.73 -3.63
C VAL A 108 -1.63 8.16 -3.36
N THR A 109 -2.40 8.87 -2.53
CA THR A 109 -2.21 10.29 -2.25
C THR A 109 -2.92 10.66 -0.95
N PRO A 110 -2.45 11.67 -0.17
CA PRO A 110 -3.17 12.16 1.00
C PRO A 110 -4.61 12.59 0.66
N PHE A 111 -4.86 13.04 -0.57
CA PHE A 111 -6.19 13.45 -1.01
C PHE A 111 -7.22 12.32 -1.04
N ALA A 112 -6.81 11.05 -1.07
CA ALA A 112 -7.73 9.91 -1.07
C ALA A 112 -8.56 9.83 0.23
N LEU A 113 -8.15 10.53 1.29
CA LEU A 113 -8.89 10.65 2.55
C LEU A 113 -10.18 11.48 2.43
N VAL A 114 -10.43 12.11 1.29
CA VAL A 114 -11.74 12.72 0.99
C VAL A 114 -12.85 11.67 0.89
N ASN A 115 -12.49 10.42 0.59
CA ASN A 115 -13.43 9.32 0.42
C ASN A 115 -13.83 8.76 1.78
N GLU A 116 -15.13 8.61 2.03
CA GLU A 116 -15.66 8.10 3.30
C GLU A 116 -15.17 6.68 3.61
N SER A 117 -14.94 5.86 2.58
CA SER A 117 -14.35 4.52 2.72
C SER A 117 -12.93 4.54 3.32
N ALA A 118 -12.23 5.69 3.25
CA ALA A 118 -10.91 5.90 3.80
C ALA A 118 -10.92 6.53 5.21
N ARG A 119 -12.09 6.71 5.85
CA ARG A 119 -12.20 7.39 7.15
C ARG A 119 -11.36 6.78 8.27
N HIS A 120 -11.06 5.48 8.20
CA HIS A 120 -10.24 4.79 9.20
C HIS A 120 -8.77 4.61 8.78
N VAL A 121 -8.40 5.13 7.61
CA VAL A 121 -7.01 5.17 7.16
C VAL A 121 -6.28 6.27 7.93
N SER A 122 -5.17 5.90 8.56
CA SER A 122 -4.27 6.85 9.24
C SER A 122 -3.30 7.46 8.23
N LEU A 123 -2.96 8.74 8.42
CA LEU A 123 -2.02 9.46 7.57
C LEU A 123 -0.81 9.87 8.39
N LEU A 124 0.38 9.54 7.88
CA LEU A 124 1.64 10.04 8.38
C LEU A 124 2.28 10.88 7.28
N LEU A 125 2.53 12.16 7.59
CA LEU A 125 3.22 13.09 6.71
C LEU A 125 4.67 13.19 7.15
N ASP A 126 5.59 13.19 6.20
CA ASP A 126 6.99 13.49 6.48
C ASP A 126 7.14 14.93 6.97
N GLN A 127 7.77 15.12 8.14
CA GLN A 127 8.06 16.44 8.68
C GLN A 127 8.86 17.32 7.72
N GLY A 128 9.65 16.71 6.81
CA GLY A 128 10.42 17.40 5.78
C GLY A 128 9.57 18.28 4.87
N PHE A 129 8.27 17.99 4.71
CA PHE A 129 7.32 18.83 3.95
C PHE A 129 7.19 20.24 4.52
N LYS A 130 7.37 20.44 5.83
CA LYS A 130 7.31 21.77 6.45
C LYS A 130 8.45 22.68 6.03
N ASN A 131 9.55 22.10 5.53
CA ASN A 131 10.73 22.83 5.08
C ASN A 131 10.68 23.14 3.56
N GLN A 132 9.59 22.75 2.88
CA GLN A 132 9.43 22.95 1.45
C GLN A 132 8.50 24.12 1.18
N GLU A 133 8.79 24.88 0.13
CA GLU A 133 7.91 25.96 -0.35
C GLU A 133 6.56 25.40 -0.81
N CYS A 134 6.60 24.30 -1.56
CA CYS A 134 5.43 23.53 -1.94
C CYS A 134 5.81 22.06 -2.14
N CYS A 135 4.81 21.19 -2.11
CA CYS A 135 4.93 19.76 -2.39
C CYS A 135 4.02 19.36 -3.55
N PHE A 136 4.50 18.43 -4.38
CA PHE A 136 3.77 17.90 -5.54
C PHE A 136 3.04 16.62 -5.20
N PHE A 137 1.75 16.56 -5.51
CA PHE A 137 0.89 15.42 -5.25
C PHE A 137 0.00 15.11 -6.46
N HIS A 138 -0.41 13.86 -6.57
CA HIS A 138 -1.43 13.44 -7.52
C HIS A 138 -2.83 13.75 -6.96
N PRO A 139 -3.70 14.50 -7.67
CA PRO A 139 -5.07 14.79 -7.25
C PRO A 139 -6.00 13.62 -7.62
N LEU A 140 -5.82 12.48 -6.96
CA LEU A 140 -6.57 11.21 -7.17
C LEU A 140 -6.38 10.55 -8.55
N SER A 141 -5.54 11.15 -9.41
CA SER A 141 -5.20 10.64 -10.73
C SER A 141 -3.73 10.91 -11.05
N ASN A 142 -3.10 10.00 -11.78
CA ASN A 142 -1.68 10.01 -12.12
C ASN A 142 -1.35 10.67 -13.48
N ASP A 143 -2.34 11.27 -14.13
CA ASP A 143 -2.23 12.12 -15.33
C ASP A 143 -2.16 13.63 -15.01
N THR A 144 -2.21 13.97 -13.72
CA THR A 144 -2.10 15.35 -13.25
C THR A 144 -1.23 15.37 -12.00
N THR A 145 -0.49 16.46 -11.83
CA THR A 145 0.20 16.80 -10.60
C THR A 145 -0.26 18.18 -10.16
N ILE A 146 -0.51 18.36 -8.86
CA ILE A 146 -0.72 19.67 -8.27
C ILE A 146 0.38 20.01 -7.28
N SER A 147 0.77 21.28 -7.20
CA SER A 147 1.66 21.81 -6.17
C SER A 147 0.90 22.68 -5.19
N LEU A 148 1.07 22.44 -3.90
CA LEU A 148 0.49 23.27 -2.84
C LEU A 148 1.42 23.33 -1.62
N SER A 149 1.21 24.33 -0.75
CA SER A 149 1.94 24.45 0.51
C SER A 149 1.51 23.38 1.51
N SER A 150 2.36 23.10 2.50
CA SER A 150 1.98 22.24 3.65
C SER A 150 0.78 22.82 4.42
N ILE A 151 0.70 24.14 4.54
CA ILE A 151 -0.43 24.84 5.18
C ILE A 151 -1.75 24.57 4.43
N ASP A 152 -1.73 24.60 3.10
CA ASP A 152 -2.92 24.32 2.31
C ASP A 152 -3.30 22.84 2.32
N LEU A 153 -2.32 21.93 2.44
CA LEU A 153 -2.57 20.51 2.66
C LEU A 153 -3.27 20.30 4.01
N ASP A 154 -2.81 21.00 5.05
CA ASP A 154 -3.42 20.97 6.38
C ASP A 154 -4.86 21.48 6.34
N LYS A 155 -5.14 22.57 5.60
CA LYS A 155 -6.53 23.04 5.39
C LYS A 155 -7.40 21.97 4.76
N PHE A 156 -6.92 21.29 3.72
CA PHE A 156 -7.66 20.20 3.09
C PHE A 156 -7.93 19.07 4.10
N LEU A 157 -6.90 18.60 4.80
CA LEU A 157 -7.02 17.49 5.76
C LEU A 157 -8.01 17.83 6.88
N ASN A 158 -7.93 19.03 7.45
CA ASN A 158 -8.88 19.49 8.45
C ASN A 158 -10.32 19.53 7.90
N SER A 159 -10.51 19.92 6.64
CA SER A 159 -11.84 19.96 5.99
C SER A 159 -12.49 18.58 5.80
N VAL A 160 -11.70 17.50 5.87
CA VAL A 160 -12.17 16.10 5.80
C VAL A 160 -12.09 15.40 7.16
N GLY A 161 -11.94 16.17 8.25
CA GLY A 161 -11.91 15.63 9.61
C GLY A 161 -10.62 14.87 9.95
N LYS A 162 -9.52 15.15 9.24
CA LYS A 162 -8.21 14.52 9.46
C LYS A 162 -7.23 15.52 10.04
N ALA A 163 -6.79 15.30 11.27
CA ALA A 163 -5.72 16.09 11.86
C ALA A 163 -4.38 15.75 11.17
N PRO A 164 -3.63 16.73 10.64
CA PRO A 164 -2.32 16.49 10.05
C PRO A 164 -1.32 15.98 11.10
N ALA A 165 -0.59 14.91 10.77
CA ALA A 165 0.41 14.31 11.64
C ALA A 165 1.76 14.28 10.93
N TYR A 166 2.60 15.27 11.22
CA TYR A 166 3.96 15.36 10.71
C TYR A 166 4.93 14.59 11.60
N VAL A 167 5.70 13.69 10.99
CA VAL A 167 6.54 12.70 11.66
C VAL A 167 7.95 12.77 11.08
N ASP A 168 8.96 12.77 11.95
CA ASP A 168 10.32 12.45 11.56
C ASP A 168 10.40 10.97 11.16
N LEU A 169 10.26 10.65 9.87
CA LEU A 169 10.21 9.25 9.43
C LEU A 169 11.57 8.53 9.53
N GLU A 170 12.68 9.26 9.64
CA GLU A 170 14.02 8.69 9.74
C GLU A 170 14.51 8.55 11.19
N ALA A 171 13.83 9.18 12.14
CA ALA A 171 14.11 9.02 13.56
C ALA A 171 14.05 7.55 14.00
N LYS A 172 15.06 7.14 14.78
CA LYS A 172 15.20 5.80 15.37
C LYS A 172 15.16 5.86 16.89
N PRO A 173 14.05 6.31 17.50
CA PRO A 173 13.91 6.34 18.95
C PRO A 173 13.92 4.91 19.51
N SER A 174 14.42 4.74 20.73
CA SER A 174 14.26 3.49 21.46
C SER A 174 12.82 3.34 21.93
N VAL A 175 12.14 2.28 21.50
CA VAL A 175 10.78 1.94 21.96
C VAL A 175 10.83 0.68 22.82
N GLY A 176 10.26 0.74 24.02
CA GLY A 176 10.30 -0.36 24.99
C GLY A 176 9.45 -0.08 26.23
N LYS A 177 9.67 -0.86 27.29
CA LYS A 177 8.90 -0.75 28.55
C LYS A 177 8.99 0.65 29.17
N ASP A 178 10.18 1.25 29.10
CA ASP A 178 10.46 2.56 29.70
C ASP A 178 10.26 3.73 28.72
N HIS A 179 10.07 3.42 27.42
CA HIS A 179 9.89 4.40 26.34
C HIS A 179 8.70 3.97 25.48
N PRO A 180 7.47 4.44 25.82
CA PRO A 180 6.28 4.02 25.10
C PRO A 180 6.34 4.47 23.62
N PRO A 181 5.59 3.80 22.73
CA PRO A 181 5.53 4.17 21.32
C PRO A 181 5.06 5.61 21.12
N ASP A 182 5.89 6.44 20.49
CA ASP A 182 5.67 7.88 20.31
C ASP A 182 4.57 8.19 19.28
N LEU A 183 4.29 7.26 18.36
CA LEU A 183 3.26 7.39 17.33
C LEU A 183 2.01 6.55 17.64
N GLY A 184 1.89 5.98 18.85
CA GLY A 184 0.78 5.10 19.20
C GLY A 184 -0.62 5.73 19.03
N PHE A 185 -0.72 7.05 19.15
CA PHE A 185 -1.96 7.81 18.94
C PHE A 185 -2.42 7.86 17.47
N LEU A 186 -1.54 7.55 16.50
CA LEU A 186 -1.85 7.51 15.07
C LEU A 186 -2.39 6.15 14.62
N VAL A 187 -2.50 5.20 15.53
CA VAL A 187 -3.02 3.86 15.24
C VAL A 187 -4.55 3.91 15.20
N PRO A 188 -5.20 3.49 14.10
CA PRO A 188 -6.65 3.43 14.04
C PRO A 188 -7.24 2.53 15.14
N SER A 189 -8.39 2.92 15.69
CA SER A 189 -9.06 2.18 16.75
C SER A 189 -9.63 0.84 16.26
N ASP A 190 -10.15 0.80 15.03
CA ASP A 190 -10.83 -0.37 14.46
C ASP A 190 -10.10 -0.92 13.22
N GLY A 191 -9.99 -2.24 13.13
CA GLY A 191 -9.53 -2.94 11.93
C GLY A 191 -10.65 -3.08 10.90
N LEU A 192 -10.36 -2.80 9.63
CA LEU A 192 -11.32 -2.95 8.54
C LEU A 192 -11.14 -4.30 7.85
N ILE A 193 -12.18 -5.15 7.91
CA ILE A 193 -12.24 -6.38 7.13
C ILE A 193 -12.80 -6.03 5.74
N LEU A 194 -12.00 -6.28 4.71
CA LEU A 194 -12.40 -6.05 3.32
C LEU A 194 -13.51 -7.05 2.93
N PRO A 195 -14.65 -6.61 2.37
CA PRO A 195 -15.84 -7.45 2.14
C PRO A 195 -15.65 -8.71 1.28
N ASN A 196 -14.52 -8.85 0.58
CA ASN A 196 -14.26 -9.97 -0.33
C ASN A 196 -13.13 -10.91 0.11
N SER A 197 -12.67 -10.84 1.36
CA SER A 197 -11.79 -11.90 1.91
C SER A 197 -12.65 -13.07 2.39
N LEU A 198 -13.06 -13.94 1.46
CA LEU A 198 -13.65 -15.24 1.82
C LEU A 198 -12.55 -16.14 2.40
N HIS A 199 -12.44 -16.13 3.73
CA HIS A 199 -11.86 -17.23 4.48
C HIS A 199 -12.95 -17.87 5.35
N ASN A 200 -13.09 -19.19 5.17
CA ASN A 200 -14.02 -20.10 5.84
C ASN A 200 -14.39 -19.70 7.27
N THR A 201 -15.66 -19.36 7.49
CA THR A 201 -16.31 -19.40 8.79
C THR A 201 -16.57 -20.86 9.18
N GLY A 202 -15.74 -21.41 10.07
CA GLY A 202 -16.11 -22.57 10.89
C GLY A 202 -17.06 -22.14 12.03
N PRO A 203 -17.88 -23.05 12.55
CA PRO A 203 -19.09 -22.68 13.29
C PRO A 203 -18.79 -22.10 14.67
N VAL A 204 -19.55 -21.05 14.99
CA VAL A 204 -19.74 -20.49 16.32
C VAL A 204 -20.24 -21.59 17.26
N LYS A 205 -19.49 -21.88 18.33
CA LYS A 205 -20.02 -22.56 19.51
C LYS A 205 -20.33 -21.51 20.56
N ASN A 206 -21.62 -21.44 20.91
CA ASN A 206 -22.17 -20.69 22.02
C ASN A 206 -21.43 -21.01 23.32
N GLN A 207 -21.10 -19.98 24.10
CA GLN A 207 -20.74 -20.09 25.50
C GLN A 207 -21.96 -19.67 26.33
N ASP A 208 -22.50 -20.61 27.09
CA ASP A 208 -23.29 -20.33 28.29
C ASP A 208 -22.41 -20.49 29.54
N LEU A 209 -22.75 -19.68 30.54
CA LEU A 209 -22.27 -19.62 31.93
C LEU A 209 -22.05 -21.01 32.58
N ASP A 210 -21.02 -21.19 33.42
CA ASP A 210 -21.12 -20.95 34.87
C ASP A 210 -19.79 -21.23 35.62
N SER A 211 -19.76 -20.73 36.85
CA SER A 211 -18.71 -20.50 37.84
C SER A 211 -18.10 -21.72 38.58
N LEU A 212 -16.84 -21.56 39.04
CA LEU A 212 -16.29 -21.82 40.42
C LEU A 212 -14.81 -22.31 40.46
N LYS A 213 -14.06 -21.70 41.39
CA LYS A 213 -12.66 -21.89 41.85
C LYS A 213 -12.51 -23.15 42.76
N PRO A 214 -11.35 -23.51 43.40
CA PRO A 214 -9.95 -23.01 43.34
C PRO A 214 -8.80 -24.09 43.46
N ALA A 215 -7.55 -23.59 43.41
CA ALA A 215 -6.34 -24.00 44.17
C ALA A 215 -5.50 -25.24 43.77
N GLY A 216 -4.15 -25.07 43.82
CA GLY A 216 -3.17 -26.17 43.90
C GLY A 216 -1.82 -25.87 43.25
N ALA A 217 -0.73 -26.03 44.01
CA ALA A 217 0.63 -25.56 43.74
C ALA A 217 1.60 -26.62 43.16
N ASN A 218 2.86 -26.18 42.96
CA ASN A 218 4.12 -26.91 42.70
C ASN A 218 4.38 -27.39 41.25
N ALA A 219 5.61 -27.68 40.82
CA ALA A 219 6.97 -27.10 40.92
C ALA A 219 7.86 -28.07 40.11
N LYS A 220 8.82 -27.55 39.34
CA LYS A 220 10.07 -28.18 38.82
C LYS A 220 10.04 -29.61 38.22
N ALA A 221 10.58 -29.74 36.99
CA ALA A 221 11.89 -30.37 36.71
C ALA A 221 11.98 -31.08 35.33
N VAL A 222 13.04 -30.71 34.58
CA VAL A 222 14.03 -31.58 33.92
C VAL A 222 13.63 -32.43 32.68
N LYS A 223 14.39 -32.21 31.59
CA LYS A 223 14.55 -33.05 30.38
C LYS A 223 15.20 -34.41 30.72
N PRO A 224 14.95 -35.45 29.92
CA PRO A 224 16.07 -36.01 29.15
C PRO A 224 15.72 -36.40 27.71
N SER A 225 16.78 -36.55 26.93
CA SER A 225 16.88 -36.89 25.50
C SER A 225 16.76 -38.39 25.21
N SER A 226 16.14 -38.78 24.08
CA SER A 226 16.73 -39.75 23.11
C SER A 226 15.88 -39.98 21.84
N SER A 227 16.60 -39.99 20.71
CA SER A 227 16.42 -40.73 19.45
C SER A 227 15.03 -41.22 18.96
N GLY A 228 14.67 -40.76 17.76
CA GLY A 228 14.48 -41.65 16.60
C GLY A 228 13.07 -42.13 16.26
N THR A 229 12.59 -41.67 15.08
CA THR A 229 11.77 -42.37 14.06
C THR A 229 10.44 -41.70 13.73
N GLN A 230 10.24 -41.58 12.42
CA GLN A 230 9.22 -40.85 11.67
C GLN A 230 7.78 -41.20 12.05
N ASN A 231 6.89 -40.20 11.92
CA ASN A 231 5.58 -40.43 11.31
C ASN A 231 5.02 -39.15 10.68
N ASN A 232 4.66 -39.30 9.41
CA ASN A 232 4.05 -38.30 8.53
C ASN A 232 2.80 -37.65 9.14
N LYS A 233 2.73 -36.31 9.09
CA LYS A 233 1.45 -35.61 9.00
C LYS A 233 1.61 -34.35 8.15
N LEU A 234 1.08 -34.45 6.94
CA LEU A 234 0.91 -33.36 5.98
C LEU A 234 0.11 -32.23 6.66
N VAL A 235 0.74 -31.08 6.90
CA VAL A 235 0.04 -29.87 7.32
C VAL A 235 0.13 -28.88 6.17
N ASN A 236 -0.99 -28.73 5.46
CA ASN A 236 -1.21 -27.71 4.45
C ASN A 236 -1.18 -26.33 5.11
N VAL A 237 -0.02 -25.69 5.08
CA VAL A 237 0.15 -24.27 5.42
C VAL A 237 -0.15 -23.48 4.15
N VAL A 238 -1.37 -22.97 4.01
CA VAL A 238 -1.69 -21.97 2.98
C VAL A 238 -1.06 -20.65 3.40
N LYS A 239 0.17 -20.42 2.94
CA LYS A 239 0.87 -19.14 3.02
C LYS A 239 0.37 -18.27 1.86
N THR A 240 -0.33 -17.19 2.15
CA THR A 240 -0.44 -16.06 1.21
C THR A 240 0.97 -15.56 0.91
N PRO A 241 1.46 -15.59 -0.35
CA PRO A 241 2.83 -15.24 -0.63
C PRO A 241 2.99 -13.72 -0.67
N THR A 242 3.89 -13.20 0.16
CA THR A 242 4.73 -12.07 -0.22
C THR A 242 5.64 -12.58 -1.35
N SER A 243 5.17 -12.57 -2.60
CA SER A 243 5.86 -13.23 -3.72
C SER A 243 7.17 -12.54 -4.12
N LEU A 244 7.40 -11.30 -3.71
CA LEU A 244 8.58 -10.52 -4.12
C LEU A 244 9.89 -10.90 -3.41
N THR A 245 9.86 -11.74 -2.37
CA THR A 245 11.09 -12.12 -1.64
C THR A 245 11.75 -13.40 -2.17
N ASP A 246 11.07 -14.16 -3.01
CA ASP A 246 11.56 -15.42 -3.57
C ASP A 246 11.40 -15.44 -5.10
N PRO A 247 12.50 -15.51 -5.88
CA PRO A 247 12.44 -15.51 -7.33
C PRO A 247 11.56 -16.62 -7.92
N SER A 248 11.51 -17.79 -7.27
CA SER A 248 10.73 -18.93 -7.75
C SER A 248 9.22 -18.65 -7.64
N THR A 249 8.78 -18.14 -6.49
CA THR A 249 7.39 -17.75 -6.25
C THR A 249 6.95 -16.62 -7.20
N PHE A 250 7.85 -15.69 -7.51
CA PHE A 250 7.59 -14.63 -8.50
C PHE A 250 7.39 -15.18 -9.91
N ILE A 251 8.23 -16.13 -10.34
CA ILE A 251 8.08 -16.79 -11.65
C ILE A 251 6.73 -17.53 -11.73
N GLU A 252 6.36 -18.27 -10.68
CA GLU A 252 5.08 -18.97 -10.64
C GLU A 252 3.88 -18.01 -10.74
N GLU A 253 3.93 -16.87 -10.05
CA GLU A 253 2.86 -15.86 -10.14
C GLU A 253 2.73 -15.28 -11.56
N ILE A 254 3.86 -15.06 -12.26
CA ILE A 254 3.86 -14.64 -13.67
C ILE A 254 3.22 -15.71 -14.54
N LEU A 255 3.58 -16.98 -14.35
CA LEU A 255 3.06 -18.10 -15.13
C LEU A 255 1.57 -18.30 -14.91
N GLU A 256 1.08 -18.22 -13.66
CA GLU A 256 -0.34 -18.29 -13.31
C GLU A 256 -1.15 -17.15 -13.95
N LYS A 257 -0.70 -15.89 -13.80
CA LYS A 257 -1.36 -14.73 -14.42
C LYS A 257 -1.40 -14.85 -15.93
N THR A 258 -0.29 -15.26 -16.55
CA THR A 258 -0.21 -15.46 -18.00
C THR A 258 -1.18 -16.56 -18.46
N SER A 259 -1.20 -17.69 -17.76
CA SER A 259 -2.09 -18.82 -18.07
C SER A 259 -3.55 -18.43 -17.94
N SER A 260 -3.92 -17.68 -16.90
CA SER A 260 -5.27 -17.17 -16.69
C SER A 260 -5.74 -16.26 -17.84
N ILE A 261 -4.86 -15.38 -18.34
CA ILE A 261 -5.16 -14.51 -19.49
C ILE A 261 -5.34 -15.35 -20.76
N VAL A 262 -4.46 -16.32 -21.01
CA VAL A 262 -4.60 -17.20 -22.19
C VAL A 262 -5.93 -17.95 -22.14
N LEU A 263 -6.26 -18.59 -21.01
CA LEU A 263 -7.49 -19.37 -20.85
C LEU A 263 -8.76 -18.53 -20.98
N THR A 264 -8.73 -17.27 -20.52
CA THR A 264 -9.87 -16.37 -20.68
C THR A 264 -10.09 -15.95 -22.13
N GLN A 265 -9.03 -15.89 -22.93
CA GLN A 265 -9.10 -15.49 -24.34
C GLN A 265 -9.37 -16.67 -25.30
N THR A 266 -9.01 -17.90 -24.93
CA THR A 266 -9.23 -19.11 -25.74
C THR A 266 -10.58 -19.80 -25.47
N LYS A 267 -11.59 -19.06 -25.02
CA LYS A 267 -12.93 -19.62 -24.80
C LYS A 267 -13.64 -19.94 -26.13
N GLU A 268 -14.50 -20.94 -26.10
CA GLU A 268 -15.23 -21.44 -27.28
C GLU A 268 -16.07 -20.35 -27.98
N GLU A 269 -16.58 -19.37 -27.22
CA GLU A 269 -17.31 -18.21 -27.75
C GLU A 269 -16.41 -17.31 -28.61
N ASN A 270 -15.21 -16.98 -28.11
CA ASN A 270 -14.25 -16.15 -28.86
C ASN A 270 -13.79 -16.88 -30.13
N ILE A 271 -13.58 -18.20 -30.04
CA ILE A 271 -13.19 -19.04 -31.18
C ILE A 271 -14.26 -18.98 -32.28
N LYS A 272 -15.54 -19.10 -31.91
CA LYS A 272 -16.67 -19.02 -32.85
C LYS A 272 -16.85 -17.61 -33.43
N GLN A 273 -16.52 -16.57 -32.68
CA GLN A 273 -16.72 -15.18 -33.08
C GLN A 273 -15.62 -14.66 -34.04
N HIS A 274 -14.37 -15.09 -33.86
CA HIS A 274 -13.22 -14.48 -34.55
C HIS A 274 -12.53 -15.40 -35.58
N GLY A 275 -12.84 -16.71 -35.59
CA GLY A 275 -12.37 -17.63 -36.64
C GLY A 275 -10.85 -17.56 -36.87
N GLU A 276 -10.44 -17.27 -38.11
CA GLU A 276 -9.02 -17.17 -38.51
C GLU A 276 -8.29 -15.96 -37.91
N GLU A 277 -8.99 -14.88 -37.55
CA GLU A 277 -8.40 -13.67 -36.94
C GLU A 277 -8.19 -13.81 -35.43
N LEU A 278 -8.70 -14.89 -34.82
CA LEU A 278 -8.61 -15.13 -33.38
C LEU A 278 -7.16 -15.04 -32.88
N GLY A 279 -6.20 -15.62 -33.61
CA GLY A 279 -4.80 -15.60 -33.19
C GLY A 279 -4.23 -14.20 -33.03
N ALA A 280 -4.59 -13.27 -33.94
CA ALA A 280 -4.12 -11.90 -33.89
C ALA A 280 -4.81 -11.09 -32.77
N ILE A 281 -6.12 -11.28 -32.58
CA ILE A 281 -6.90 -10.59 -31.55
C ILE A 281 -6.46 -11.04 -30.15
N VAL A 282 -6.34 -12.35 -29.94
CA VAL A 282 -5.88 -12.94 -28.69
C VAL A 282 -4.44 -12.49 -28.39
N LEU A 283 -3.56 -12.44 -29.39
CA LEU A 283 -2.20 -11.94 -29.21
C LEU A 283 -2.18 -10.47 -28.80
N ASP A 284 -2.97 -9.60 -29.44
CA ASP A 284 -3.03 -8.18 -29.07
C ASP A 284 -3.59 -7.98 -27.66
N GLN A 285 -4.65 -8.71 -27.29
CA GLN A 285 -5.22 -8.66 -25.93
C GLN A 285 -4.25 -9.17 -24.87
N ILE A 286 -3.62 -10.33 -25.09
CA ILE A 286 -2.58 -10.87 -24.19
C ILE A 286 -1.48 -9.83 -24.04
N ARG A 287 -0.98 -9.26 -25.14
CA ARG A 287 0.10 -8.28 -25.12
C ARG A 287 -0.30 -7.04 -24.32
N ARG A 288 -1.50 -6.49 -24.53
CA ARG A 288 -1.99 -5.33 -23.78
C ARG A 288 -2.09 -5.64 -22.29
N GLN A 289 -2.69 -6.76 -21.93
CA GLN A 289 -2.96 -7.14 -20.54
C GLN A 289 -1.66 -7.48 -19.79
N LEU A 290 -0.77 -8.28 -20.38
CA LEU A 290 0.54 -8.58 -19.81
C LEU A 290 1.42 -7.33 -19.71
N THR A 291 1.38 -6.43 -20.69
CA THR A 291 2.14 -5.17 -20.61
C THR A 291 1.70 -4.35 -19.40
N MET A 292 0.40 -4.30 -19.13
CA MET A 292 -0.14 -3.59 -17.97
C MET A 292 0.27 -4.28 -16.66
N GLU A 293 0.09 -5.60 -16.56
CA GLU A 293 0.49 -6.40 -15.39
C GLU A 293 1.98 -6.29 -15.09
N PHE A 294 2.86 -6.42 -16.10
CA PHE A 294 4.30 -6.31 -15.90
C PHE A 294 4.74 -4.90 -15.55
N LYS A 295 4.12 -3.86 -16.13
CA LYS A 295 4.36 -2.47 -15.70
C LYS A 295 3.96 -2.27 -14.25
N ASN A 296 2.83 -2.84 -13.82
CA ASN A 296 2.37 -2.78 -12.44
C ASN A 296 3.37 -3.48 -11.51
N MET A 297 3.78 -4.70 -11.82
CA MET A 297 4.78 -5.45 -11.04
C MET A 297 6.13 -4.74 -10.96
N ALA A 298 6.63 -4.21 -12.08
CA ALA A 298 7.86 -3.44 -12.11
C ALA A 298 7.75 -2.15 -11.25
N THR A 299 6.58 -1.52 -11.25
CA THR A 299 6.30 -0.35 -10.42
C THR A 299 6.28 -0.71 -8.93
N ILE A 300 5.63 -1.82 -8.55
CA ILE A 300 5.64 -2.33 -7.17
C ILE A 300 7.07 -2.63 -6.72
N PHE A 301 7.85 -3.33 -7.56
CA PHE A 301 9.25 -3.66 -7.27
C PHE A 301 10.08 -2.40 -7.05
N LYS A 302 9.96 -1.42 -7.96
CA LYS A 302 10.65 -0.14 -7.87
C LYS A 302 10.26 0.66 -6.63
N ASN A 303 8.97 0.73 -6.31
CA ASN A 303 8.46 1.41 -5.12
C ASN A 303 8.96 0.73 -3.84
N THR A 304 9.02 -0.61 -3.83
CA THR A 304 9.58 -1.39 -2.72
C THR A 304 11.08 -1.13 -2.54
N ALA A 305 11.83 -1.03 -3.65
CA ALA A 305 13.24 -0.65 -3.60
C ALA A 305 13.43 0.76 -2.99
N TYR A 306 12.59 1.73 -3.38
CA TYR A 306 12.63 3.08 -2.78
C TYR A 306 12.26 3.13 -1.31
N THR A 307 11.36 2.27 -0.84
CA THR A 307 11.05 2.21 0.60
C THR A 307 12.26 1.77 1.42
N GLU A 308 13.06 0.86 0.88
CA GLU A 308 14.30 0.38 1.51
C GLU A 308 15.49 1.34 1.26
N GLY A 309 15.26 2.47 0.60
CA GLY A 309 16.28 3.50 0.34
C GLY A 309 17.23 3.16 -0.80
N PHE A 310 16.85 2.25 -1.72
CA PHE A 310 17.54 2.04 -2.99
C PHE A 310 17.01 3.00 -4.05
N HIS A 311 17.93 3.57 -4.82
CA HIS A 311 17.61 4.49 -5.91
C HIS A 311 17.97 3.86 -7.26
N ALA A 312 17.20 4.14 -8.30
CA ALA A 312 17.58 3.78 -9.66
C ALA A 312 18.84 4.57 -10.06
N GLY A 313 19.99 3.89 -10.10
CA GLY A 313 21.27 4.54 -10.38
C GLY A 313 21.42 4.93 -11.85
N ILE A 314 21.71 6.21 -12.11
CA ILE A 314 22.53 6.62 -13.26
C ILE A 314 23.89 7.06 -12.70
N HIS A 315 24.60 6.16 -12.02
CA HIS A 315 26.01 6.43 -11.75
C HIS A 315 26.79 6.19 -13.05
N GLN A 316 26.88 7.23 -13.89
CA GLN A 316 28.08 7.34 -14.71
C GLN A 316 29.23 7.57 -13.74
N LEU A 317 30.02 6.52 -13.51
CA LEU A 317 31.36 6.68 -12.92
C LEU A 317 32.06 7.81 -13.68
N PRO A 318 32.56 8.86 -13.01
CA PRO A 318 33.38 9.85 -13.69
C PRO A 318 34.54 9.11 -14.33
N ARG A 319 34.72 9.28 -15.66
CA ARG A 319 35.95 8.87 -16.34
C ARG A 319 37.10 9.50 -15.55
N ARG A 320 37.95 8.66 -14.97
CA ARG A 320 39.23 9.11 -14.41
C ARG A 320 39.96 9.85 -15.54
N LEU A 321 40.14 11.14 -15.35
CA LEU A 321 41.10 11.96 -16.11
C LEU A 321 42.50 11.65 -15.61
#